data_AF-A0ABD1IPU5-F1
#
_entry.id   AF-A0ABD1IPU5-F1
#
_cell.length_a   1.000
_cell.length_b   1.000
_cell.length_c   1.000
_cell.angle_alpha   90.00
_cell.angle_beta   90.00
_cell.angle_gamma   90.00
#
_symmetry.space_group_name_H-M   'P 1'
#
loop_
_entity.id
_entity.type
_entity.pdbx_description
1 polymer ?
#
loop_
_entity_poly.entity_id
_entity_poly.type
_entity_poly.pdbx_seq_one_letter_code
_entity_poly.pdbx_strand_id
1 'polypeptide(L)'
;MIISYSIESKLSRLVDFLASLGLSKDGMVGRFVAKHPFVTRYSVEKRLRPACDFLRSLGLTDPQLQRAAMNFPEVLCRDVNRVLRPNVMYLESCGFSSTQLAAVVGGYPLVIINSVGKLLRPRIKFLKEAMGRNIAEIADYPGFFRHDMRRLKSRQKLLTQNSVECSLSEMLDCKHKRFLLKFGA
;
A
#
# COMPACT_ATOMS: atom_id res chain seq x y z
N MET A 1 10.29 -25.19 31.50
CA MET A 1 10.08 -25.52 30.08
C MET A 1 8.77 -24.99 29.46
N ILE A 2 7.93 -24.21 30.16
CA ILE A 2 6.67 -23.70 29.57
C ILE A 2 6.89 -22.53 28.59
N ILE A 3 7.92 -21.70 28.84
CA ILE A 3 8.21 -20.51 28.02
C ILE A 3 8.75 -20.90 26.63
N SER A 4 9.59 -21.95 26.54
CA SER A 4 10.11 -22.44 25.25
C SER A 4 9.00 -23.01 24.36
N TYR A 5 8.12 -23.85 24.93
CA TYR A 5 6.97 -24.42 24.21
C TYR A 5 6.00 -23.34 23.68
N SER A 6 5.78 -22.27 24.45
CA SER A 6 4.95 -21.14 24.03
C SER A 6 5.54 -20.36 22.86
N ILE A 7 6.87 -20.23 22.79
CA ILE A 7 7.56 -19.53 21.70
C ILE A 7 7.57 -20.40 20.43
N GLU A 8 7.91 -21.68 20.55
CA GLU A 8 7.90 -22.64 19.43
C GLU A 8 6.52 -22.74 18.79
N SER A 9 5.46 -22.85 19.60
CA SER A 9 4.09 -22.91 19.07
C SER A 9 3.60 -21.60 18.44
N LYS A 10 4.12 -20.44 18.86
CA LYS A 10 3.81 -19.15 18.20
C LYS A 10 4.52 -19.03 16.85
N LEU A 11 5.79 -19.45 16.81
CA LEU A 11 6.59 -19.39 15.60
C LEU A 11 6.08 -20.38 14.54
N SER A 12 5.75 -21.61 14.93
CA SER A 12 5.14 -22.61 14.04
C SER A 12 3.85 -22.07 13.41
N ARG A 13 2.92 -21.52 14.19
CA ARG A 13 1.69 -20.92 13.63
C ARG A 13 1.97 -19.78 12.65
N LEU A 14 3.00 -18.98 12.91
CA LEU A 14 3.40 -17.91 12.00
C LEU A 14 3.96 -18.48 10.69
N VAL A 15 4.80 -19.53 10.78
CA VAL A 15 5.33 -20.23 9.62
C VAL A 15 4.20 -20.81 8.77
N ASP A 16 3.25 -21.50 9.39
CA ASP A 16 2.09 -22.10 8.70
C ASP A 16 1.22 -21.03 8.05
N PHE A 17 0.97 -19.93 8.76
CA PHE A 17 0.26 -18.78 8.21
C PHE A 17 0.96 -18.20 6.98
N LEU A 18 2.27 -17.94 7.07
CA LEU A 18 3.03 -17.39 5.94
C LEU A 18 3.06 -18.38 4.76
N ALA A 19 3.19 -19.68 5.02
CA ALA A 19 3.08 -20.71 3.99
C ALA A 19 1.70 -20.70 3.32
N SER A 20 0.61 -20.52 4.08
CA SER A 20 -0.75 -20.41 3.54
C SER A 20 -0.98 -19.16 2.67
N LEU A 21 -0.13 -18.13 2.79
CA LEU A 21 -0.12 -16.96 1.92
C LEU A 21 0.71 -17.18 0.63
N GLY A 22 1.16 -18.41 0.38
CA GLY A 22 1.99 -18.75 -0.77
C GLY A 22 3.48 -18.49 -0.56
N LEU A 23 3.95 -18.22 0.66
CA LEU A 23 5.38 -18.13 0.98
C LEU A 23 5.97 -19.53 1.27
N SER A 24 5.51 -20.55 0.53
CA SER A 24 5.83 -21.96 0.77
C SER A 24 7.16 -22.43 0.16
N LYS A 25 7.80 -21.63 -0.71
CA LYS A 25 9.11 -22.01 -1.27
C LYS A 25 10.17 -22.00 -0.18
N ASP A 26 11.06 -23.00 -0.23
CA ASP A 26 12.12 -23.18 0.75
C ASP A 26 12.92 -21.88 1.00
N GLY A 27 13.08 -21.56 2.28
CA GLY A 27 13.79 -20.36 2.74
C GLY A 27 13.03 -19.03 2.61
N MET A 28 11.86 -18.96 1.95
CA MET A 28 11.10 -17.70 1.84
C MET A 28 10.60 -17.21 3.19
N VAL A 29 10.05 -18.10 4.02
CA VAL A 29 9.59 -17.76 5.38
C VAL A 29 10.75 -17.28 6.25
N GLY A 30 11.88 -18.00 6.25
CA GLY A 30 13.07 -17.61 7.02
C GLY A 30 13.59 -16.23 6.61
N ARG A 31 13.72 -15.98 5.30
CA ARG A 31 14.12 -14.67 4.77
C ARG A 31 13.10 -13.57 5.11
N PHE A 32 11.81 -13.88 5.07
CA PHE A 32 10.76 -12.96 5.43
C PHE A 32 10.88 -12.53 6.91
N VAL A 33 11.00 -13.49 7.82
CA VAL A 33 11.13 -13.22 9.26
C VAL A 33 12.43 -12.47 9.56
N ALA A 34 13.54 -12.82 8.90
CA ALA A 34 14.81 -12.10 9.05
C ALA A 34 14.73 -10.64 8.58
N LYS A 35 14.02 -10.39 7.47
CA LYS A 35 13.83 -9.03 6.94
C LYS A 35 12.83 -8.22 7.77
N HIS A 36 11.83 -8.87 8.35
CA HIS A 36 10.69 -8.23 9.02
C HIS A 36 10.44 -8.82 10.42
N PRO A 37 11.43 -8.74 11.34
CA PRO A 37 11.35 -9.42 12.63
C PRO A 37 10.20 -8.90 13.50
N PHE A 38 9.73 -7.66 13.26
CA PHE A 38 8.61 -7.07 13.99
C PHE A 38 7.29 -7.81 13.79
N VAL A 39 7.10 -8.55 12.69
CA VAL A 39 5.86 -9.30 12.41
C VAL A 39 5.63 -10.39 13.47
N THR A 40 6.70 -10.96 14.00
CA THR A 40 6.65 -12.01 15.05
C THR A 40 6.01 -11.55 16.36
N ARG A 41 5.94 -10.23 16.59
CA ARG A 41 5.33 -9.63 17.78
C ARG A 41 3.80 -9.67 17.74
N TYR A 42 3.21 -9.92 16.57
CA TYR A 42 1.76 -9.90 16.38
C TYR A 42 1.18 -11.31 16.39
N SER A 43 0.00 -11.45 17.00
CA SER A 43 -0.74 -12.71 16.98
C SER A 43 -1.26 -12.99 15.56
N VAL A 44 -1.02 -14.21 15.06
CA VAL A 44 -1.57 -14.68 13.79
C VAL A 44 -3.09 -14.55 13.81
N GLU A 45 -3.75 -15.16 14.78
CA GLU A 45 -5.22 -15.24 14.83
C GLU A 45 -5.91 -13.92 15.17
N LYS A 46 -5.28 -13.05 15.99
CA LYS A 46 -5.89 -11.78 16.39
C LYS A 46 -5.51 -10.59 15.53
N ARG A 47 -4.45 -10.69 14.72
CA ARG A 47 -3.92 -9.56 13.94
C ARG A 47 -3.67 -9.91 12.48
N LEU A 48 -2.76 -10.84 12.21
CA LEU A 48 -2.26 -11.07 10.85
C LEU A 48 -3.33 -11.69 9.94
N ARG A 49 -4.03 -12.73 10.42
CA ARG A 49 -5.09 -13.42 9.68
C ARG A 49 -6.29 -12.50 9.43
N PRO A 50 -6.85 -11.80 10.45
CA PRO A 50 -7.93 -10.84 10.20
C PRO A 50 -7.56 -9.73 9.19
N ALA A 51 -6.33 -9.21 9.23
CA ALA A 51 -5.88 -8.22 8.27
C ALA A 51 -5.77 -8.80 6.85
N CYS A 52 -5.28 -10.03 6.71
CA CYS A 52 -5.23 -10.73 5.43
C CYS A 52 -6.63 -11.02 4.87
N ASP A 53 -7.55 -11.51 5.69
CA ASP A 53 -8.93 -11.81 5.29
C ASP A 53 -9.67 -10.52 4.90
N PHE A 54 -9.41 -9.42 5.61
CA PHE A 54 -9.92 -8.12 5.23
C PHE A 54 -9.40 -7.70 3.85
N LEU A 55 -8.10 -7.81 3.57
CA LEU A 55 -7.54 -7.52 2.25
C LEU A 55 -8.16 -8.40 1.16
N ARG A 56 -8.39 -9.69 1.43
CA ARG A 56 -9.09 -10.59 0.51
C ARG A 56 -10.53 -10.11 0.26
N SER A 57 -11.23 -9.66 1.29
CA SER A 57 -12.59 -9.11 1.17
C SER A 57 -12.67 -7.81 0.37
N LEU A 58 -11.56 -7.07 0.24
CA LEU A 58 -11.45 -5.92 -0.66
C LEU A 58 -11.25 -6.30 -2.13
N GLY A 59 -11.16 -7.60 -2.44
CA GLY A 59 -10.95 -8.09 -3.81
C GLY A 59 -9.49 -8.31 -4.19
N LEU A 60 -8.56 -8.36 -3.24
CA LEU A 60 -7.17 -8.74 -3.55
C LEU A 60 -7.08 -10.23 -3.84
N THR A 61 -6.44 -10.55 -4.95
CA THR A 61 -6.07 -11.91 -5.35
C THR A 61 -4.93 -12.46 -4.48
N ASP A 62 -4.79 -13.79 -4.39
CA ASP A 62 -3.70 -14.40 -3.60
C ASP A 62 -2.29 -13.96 -4.05
N PRO A 63 -1.98 -13.79 -5.36
CA PRO A 63 -0.70 -13.20 -5.77
C PRO A 63 -0.49 -11.76 -5.30
N GLN A 64 -1.56 -10.95 -5.24
CA GLN A 64 -1.47 -9.59 -4.69
C GLN A 64 -1.28 -9.62 -3.17
N LEU A 65 -1.96 -10.52 -2.45
CA LEU A 65 -1.79 -10.72 -1.02
C LEU A 65 -0.36 -11.17 -0.68
N GLN A 66 0.19 -12.13 -1.43
CA GLN A 66 1.56 -12.59 -1.28
C GLN A 66 2.55 -11.43 -1.49
N ARG A 67 2.35 -10.63 -2.54
CA ARG A 67 3.19 -9.45 -2.83
C ARG A 67 3.08 -8.39 -1.74
N ALA A 68 1.86 -8.15 -1.22
CA ALA A 68 1.60 -7.23 -0.14
C ALA A 68 2.29 -7.69 1.15
N ALA A 69 2.17 -8.97 1.49
CA ALA A 69 2.86 -9.55 2.64
C ALA A 69 4.38 -9.36 2.52
N MET A 70 4.98 -9.75 1.40
CA MET A 70 6.44 -9.71 1.21
C MET A 70 7.04 -8.29 1.22
N ASN A 71 6.35 -7.33 0.59
CA ASN A 71 6.89 -5.99 0.35
C ASN A 71 6.36 -4.93 1.32
N PHE A 72 5.19 -5.16 1.92
CA PHE A 72 4.49 -4.23 2.79
C PHE A 72 3.88 -4.93 4.02
N PRO A 73 4.63 -5.77 4.76
CA PRO A 73 4.10 -6.58 5.86
C PRO A 73 3.46 -5.76 6.98
N GLU A 74 3.77 -4.47 7.06
CA GLU A 74 3.16 -3.53 7.99
C GLU A 74 1.63 -3.49 7.83
N VAL A 75 1.10 -3.73 6.62
CA VAL A 75 -0.34 -3.75 6.37
C VAL A 75 -1.04 -4.86 7.18
N LEU A 76 -0.41 -6.03 7.28
CA LEU A 76 -0.94 -7.18 8.03
C LEU A 76 -0.85 -6.97 9.55
N CYS A 77 0.00 -6.04 9.98
CA CYS A 77 0.23 -5.74 11.39
C CYS A 77 -0.74 -4.70 11.96
N ARG A 78 -1.66 -4.17 11.15
CA ARG A 78 -2.62 -3.15 11.59
C ARG A 78 -3.97 -3.74 11.96
N ASP A 79 -4.66 -3.00 12.82
CA ASP A 79 -5.99 -3.36 13.27
C ASP A 79 -7.03 -3.07 12.20
N VAL A 80 -7.82 -4.08 11.86
CA VAL A 80 -8.84 -3.98 10.81
C VAL A 80 -9.84 -2.89 11.13
N ASN A 81 -10.36 -2.86 12.36
CA ASN A 81 -11.47 -1.98 12.72
C ASN A 81 -11.00 -0.58 13.12
N ARG A 82 -9.77 -0.45 13.65
CA ARG A 82 -9.22 0.85 14.06
C ARG A 82 -8.44 1.57 12.97
N VAL A 83 -7.89 0.85 11.99
CA VAL A 83 -7.00 1.43 10.97
C VAL A 83 -7.47 1.11 9.55
N LEU A 84 -7.56 -0.16 9.18
CA LEU A 84 -7.75 -0.53 7.78
C LEU A 84 -9.13 -0.09 7.27
N ARG A 85 -10.20 -0.46 7.97
CA ARG A 85 -11.58 -0.16 7.60
C ARG A 85 -11.86 1.36 7.59
N PRO A 86 -11.51 2.16 8.62
CA PRO A 86 -11.68 3.61 8.55
C PRO A 86 -10.95 4.25 7.37
N ASN A 87 -9.75 3.77 7.04
CA ASN A 87 -9.00 4.29 5.90
C ASN A 87 -9.63 3.90 4.55
N VAL A 88 -10.16 2.68 4.42
CA VAL A 88 -10.93 2.27 3.23
C VAL A 88 -12.19 3.12 3.09
N MET A 89 -12.97 3.28 4.15
CA MET A 89 -14.18 4.13 4.15
C MET A 89 -13.87 5.57 3.77
N TYR A 90 -12.73 6.10 4.23
CA TYR A 90 -12.29 7.42 3.81
C TYR A 90 -11.99 7.48 2.30
N LEU A 91 -11.31 6.48 1.73
CA LEU A 91 -11.05 6.42 0.30
C LEU A 91 -12.36 6.26 -0.50
N GLU A 92 -13.30 5.44 -0.05
CA GLU A 92 -14.66 5.34 -0.64
C GLU A 92 -15.36 6.70 -0.66
N SER A 93 -15.32 7.44 0.46
CA SER A 93 -15.89 8.80 0.54
C SER A 93 -15.20 9.81 -0.38
N CYS A 94 -13.97 9.53 -0.83
CA CYS A 94 -13.27 10.34 -1.82
C CYS A 94 -13.71 10.02 -3.26
N GLY A 95 -14.53 8.99 -3.48
CA GLY A 95 -15.10 8.62 -4.78
C GLY A 95 -14.45 7.41 -5.44
N PHE A 96 -13.69 6.58 -4.71
CA PHE A 96 -13.22 5.31 -5.26
C PHE A 96 -14.32 4.24 -5.21
N SER A 97 -14.55 3.56 -6.33
CA SER A 97 -15.34 2.32 -6.36
C SER A 97 -14.60 1.15 -5.71
N SER A 98 -15.33 0.08 -5.34
CA SER A 98 -14.73 -1.13 -4.77
C SER A 98 -13.66 -1.75 -5.67
N THR A 99 -13.87 -1.76 -6.99
CA THR A 99 -12.90 -2.27 -7.97
C THR A 99 -11.64 -1.41 -8.04
N GLN A 100 -11.81 -0.08 -8.00
CA GLN A 100 -10.67 0.84 -7.95
C GLN A 100 -9.91 0.71 -6.63
N LEU A 101 -10.60 0.49 -5.50
CA LEU A 101 -9.94 0.24 -4.21
C LEU A 101 -9.12 -1.03 -4.24
N ALA A 102 -9.65 -2.12 -4.82
CA ALA A 102 -8.90 -3.35 -5.00
C ALA A 102 -7.59 -3.10 -5.79
N ALA A 103 -7.68 -2.34 -6.89
CA ALA A 103 -6.53 -1.96 -7.70
C ALA A 103 -5.51 -1.10 -6.93
N VAL A 104 -5.99 -0.07 -6.22
CA VAL A 104 -5.15 0.85 -5.45
C VAL A 104 -4.45 0.12 -4.28
N VAL A 105 -5.19 -0.68 -3.52
CA VAL A 105 -4.64 -1.44 -2.39
C VAL A 105 -3.72 -2.56 -2.88
N GLY A 106 -4.07 -3.25 -3.96
CA GLY A 106 -3.22 -4.29 -4.57
C GLY A 106 -1.91 -3.74 -5.14
N GLY A 107 -1.92 -2.51 -5.68
CA GLY A 107 -0.73 -1.84 -6.20
C GLY A 107 0.12 -1.15 -5.12
N TYR A 108 -0.51 -0.58 -4.09
CA TYR A 108 0.19 0.09 -3.00
C TYR A 108 -0.53 -0.08 -1.64
N PRO A 109 -0.33 -1.22 -0.94
CA PRO A 109 -1.04 -1.55 0.29
C PRO A 109 -0.89 -0.54 1.43
N LEU A 110 0.20 0.22 1.46
CA LEU A 110 0.44 1.21 2.53
C LEU A 110 -0.61 2.33 2.55
N VAL A 111 -1.36 2.52 1.46
CA VAL A 111 -2.43 3.52 1.37
C VAL A 111 -3.47 3.36 2.49
N ILE A 112 -3.80 2.14 2.91
CA ILE A 112 -4.81 1.88 3.95
C ILE A 112 -4.25 1.86 5.37
N ILE A 113 -2.96 2.17 5.57
CA ILE A 113 -2.37 2.35 6.91
C ILE A 113 -1.78 3.74 7.13
N ASN A 114 -1.75 4.56 6.08
CA ASN A 114 -1.28 5.94 6.14
C ASN A 114 -2.26 6.83 6.90
N SER A 115 -1.75 7.88 7.55
CA SER A 115 -2.59 8.87 8.21
C SER A 115 -3.50 9.57 7.20
N VAL A 116 -4.82 9.49 7.43
CA VAL A 116 -5.82 10.20 6.62
C VAL A 116 -5.52 11.70 6.61
N GLY A 117 -5.39 12.32 7.78
CA GLY A 117 -5.20 13.77 7.90
C GLY A 117 -3.85 14.26 7.37
N LYS A 118 -2.76 13.52 7.63
CA LYS A 118 -1.40 13.98 7.28
C LYS A 118 -0.97 13.61 5.87
N LEU A 119 -1.44 12.47 5.33
CA LEU A 119 -0.90 11.89 4.11
C LEU A 119 -1.93 11.72 3.00
N LEU A 120 -3.11 11.18 3.29
CA LEU A 120 -4.10 10.88 2.25
C LEU A 120 -4.86 12.13 1.81
N ARG A 121 -5.42 12.87 2.78
CA ARG A 121 -6.22 14.08 2.52
C ARG A 121 -5.46 15.15 1.75
N PRO A 122 -4.23 15.54 2.11
CA PRO A 122 -3.49 16.56 1.36
C PRO A 122 -3.20 16.14 -0.09
N ARG A 123 -2.90 14.85 -0.32
CA ARG A 123 -2.61 14.33 -1.67
C ARG A 123 -3.84 14.25 -2.54
N ILE A 124 -4.94 13.72 -2.01
CA ILE A 124 -6.23 13.65 -2.73
C ILE A 124 -6.75 15.04 -3.04
N LYS A 125 -6.68 15.97 -2.07
CA LYS A 125 -7.04 17.37 -2.26
C LYS A 125 -6.21 17.99 -3.38
N PHE A 126 -4.90 17.77 -3.37
CA PHE A 126 -4.01 18.29 -4.40
C PHE A 126 -4.31 17.73 -5.80
N LEU A 127 -4.59 16.43 -5.92
CA LEU A 127 -4.99 15.82 -7.19
C LEU A 127 -6.24 16.49 -7.76
N LYS A 128 -7.30 16.62 -6.95
CA LYS A 128 -8.59 17.14 -7.41
C LYS A 128 -8.55 18.65 -7.67
N GLU A 129 -8.03 19.41 -6.72
CA GLU A 129 -8.17 20.88 -6.75
C GLU A 129 -7.01 21.57 -7.48
N ALA A 130 -5.78 21.09 -7.31
CA ALA A 130 -4.61 21.75 -7.88
C ALA A 130 -4.18 21.15 -9.23
N MET A 131 -4.41 19.85 -9.44
CA MET A 131 -4.11 19.19 -10.71
C MET A 131 -5.36 19.08 -11.62
N GLY A 132 -6.57 19.29 -11.08
CA GLY A 132 -7.82 19.18 -11.84
C GLY A 132 -8.13 17.76 -12.31
N ARG A 133 -7.59 16.74 -11.64
CA ARG A 133 -7.59 15.35 -12.12
C ARG A 133 -8.66 14.48 -11.48
N ASN A 134 -9.06 13.43 -12.20
CA ASN A 134 -10.03 12.47 -11.70
C ASN A 134 -9.35 11.52 -10.70
N ILE A 135 -10.02 11.24 -9.58
CA ILE A 135 -9.56 10.29 -8.56
C ILE A 135 -9.35 8.87 -9.14
N ALA A 136 -10.11 8.52 -10.18
CA ALA A 136 -10.01 7.25 -10.89
C ALA A 136 -8.61 6.99 -11.46
N GLU A 137 -7.86 8.02 -11.86
CA GLU A 137 -6.50 7.88 -12.40
C GLU A 137 -5.52 7.24 -11.40
N ILE A 138 -5.81 7.34 -10.09
CA ILE A 138 -5.00 6.68 -9.05
C ILE A 138 -5.13 5.14 -9.15
N ALA A 139 -6.25 4.61 -9.65
CA ALA A 139 -6.39 3.17 -9.84
C ALA A 139 -5.40 2.62 -10.88
N ASP A 140 -5.12 3.40 -11.94
CA ASP A 140 -4.14 3.07 -12.96
C ASP A 140 -2.70 3.32 -12.48
N TYR A 141 -2.52 4.24 -11.52
CA TYR A 141 -1.22 4.50 -10.88
C TYR A 141 -1.30 4.55 -9.35
N PRO A 142 -1.45 3.38 -8.66
CA PRO A 142 -1.52 3.32 -7.20
C PRO A 142 -0.28 3.89 -6.50
N GLY A 143 0.85 3.88 -7.21
CA GLY A 143 2.10 4.50 -6.79
C GLY A 143 1.99 6.00 -6.51
N PHE A 144 0.91 6.69 -6.90
CA PHE A 144 0.69 8.11 -6.59
C PHE A 144 0.96 8.45 -5.11
N PHE A 145 0.46 7.64 -4.18
CA PHE A 145 0.59 7.87 -2.74
C PHE A 145 2.01 7.71 -2.19
N ARG A 146 2.93 7.09 -2.96
CA ARG A 146 4.34 6.94 -2.57
C ARG A 146 5.11 8.25 -2.65
N HIS A 147 4.65 9.18 -3.50
CA HIS A 147 5.38 10.41 -3.79
C HIS A 147 5.11 11.46 -2.72
N ASP A 148 6.14 12.24 -2.40
CA ASP A 148 6.01 13.36 -1.48
C ASP A 148 5.37 14.57 -2.16
N MET A 149 4.81 15.48 -1.33
CA MET A 149 4.13 16.67 -1.80
C MET A 149 5.05 17.66 -2.53
N ARG A 150 6.36 17.68 -2.24
CA ARG A 150 7.30 18.61 -2.89
C ARG A 150 7.46 18.21 -4.36
N ARG A 151 7.62 16.91 -4.61
CA ARG A 151 7.68 16.33 -5.96
C ARG A 151 6.39 16.56 -6.74
N LEU A 152 5.22 16.29 -6.13
CA LEU A 152 3.91 16.51 -6.77
C LEU A 152 3.75 17.97 -7.21
N LYS A 153 3.98 18.92 -6.29
CA LYS A 153 3.88 20.35 -6.54
C LYS A 153 4.87 20.83 -7.60
N SER A 154 6.13 20.42 -7.49
CA SER A 154 7.19 20.83 -8.42
C SER A 154 6.89 20.38 -9.85
N ARG A 155 6.46 19.12 -10.02
CA ARG A 155 6.17 18.58 -11.35
C ARG A 155 4.90 19.17 -11.94
N GLN A 156 3.85 19.35 -11.13
CA GLN A 156 2.62 19.99 -11.59
C GLN A 156 2.89 21.42 -12.06
N LYS A 157 3.67 22.20 -11.28
CA LYS A 157 4.04 23.57 -11.65
C LYS A 157 4.71 23.63 -13.02
N LEU A 158 5.67 22.74 -13.27
CA LEU A 158 6.41 22.71 -14.53
C LEU A 158 5.51 22.32 -15.71
N LEU A 159 4.64 21.32 -15.54
CA LEU A 159 3.66 20.94 -16.58
C LEU A 159 2.69 22.07 -16.91
N THR A 160 2.19 22.79 -15.89
CA THR A 160 1.33 23.96 -16.09
C THR A 160 2.06 25.09 -16.81
N GLN A 161 3.33 25.36 -16.47
CA GLN A 161 4.13 26.39 -17.14
C GLN A 161 4.36 26.09 -18.63
N ASN A 162 4.52 24.81 -18.96
CA ASN A 162 4.81 24.38 -20.33
C ASN A 162 3.54 23.95 -21.09
N SER A 163 2.36 24.09 -20.48
CA SER A 163 1.05 23.69 -21.04
C SER A 163 1.04 22.24 -21.55
N VAL A 164 1.71 21.32 -20.83
CA VAL A 164 1.80 19.91 -21.19
C VAL A 164 0.87 19.06 -20.33
N GLU A 165 0.07 18.23 -20.97
CA GLU A 165 -0.69 17.17 -20.32
C GLU A 165 0.03 15.82 -20.43
N CYS A 166 -0.04 15.01 -19.38
CA CYS A 166 0.49 13.64 -19.37
C CYS A 166 -0.20 12.80 -18.29
N SER A 167 -0.01 11.48 -18.32
CA SER A 167 -0.52 10.58 -17.28
C SER A 167 0.23 10.73 -15.95
N LEU A 168 -0.38 10.29 -14.85
CA LEU A 168 0.27 10.29 -13.52
C LEU A 168 1.56 9.46 -13.51
N SER A 169 1.61 8.36 -14.25
CA SER A 169 2.78 7.48 -14.34
C SER A 169 3.93 8.17 -15.08
N GLU A 170 3.66 8.81 -16.23
CA GLU A 170 4.67 9.60 -16.96
C GLU A 170 5.18 10.76 -16.12
N MET A 171 4.27 11.45 -15.46
CA MET A 171 4.57 12.56 -14.58
C MET A 171 5.43 12.12 -13.41
N LEU A 172 5.17 11.00 -12.74
CA LEU A 172 5.72 10.74 -11.40
C LEU A 172 6.73 9.59 -11.33
N ASP A 173 6.69 8.63 -12.24
CA ASP A 173 7.50 7.42 -12.15
C ASP A 173 8.97 7.65 -12.55
N CYS A 174 9.22 8.58 -13.47
CA CYS A 174 10.56 8.87 -13.95
C CYS A 174 11.43 9.67 -12.96
N LYS A 175 12.75 9.48 -12.98
CA LYS A 175 13.71 10.31 -12.23
C LYS A 175 13.66 11.77 -12.70
N HIS A 176 14.06 12.72 -11.85
CA HIS A 176 13.96 14.14 -12.15
C HIS A 176 14.67 14.56 -13.44
N LYS A 177 15.90 14.06 -13.70
CA LYS A 177 16.62 14.33 -14.97
C LYS A 177 15.79 13.91 -16.20
N ARG A 178 15.22 12.70 -16.19
CA ARG A 178 14.39 12.19 -17.29
C ARG A 178 13.07 12.96 -17.42
N PHE A 179 12.50 13.41 -16.30
CA PHE A 179 11.32 14.28 -16.30
C PHE A 179 11.62 15.61 -17.01
N LEU A 180 12.73 16.27 -16.66
CA LEU A 180 13.15 17.52 -17.30
C LEU A 180 13.49 17.34 -18.79
N LEU A 181 14.10 16.22 -19.18
CA LEU A 181 14.35 15.96 -20.60
C LEU A 181 13.06 15.76 -21.41
N LYS A 182 12.00 15.25 -20.78
CA LYS A 182 10.71 15.01 -21.45
C LYS A 182 9.81 16.24 -21.48
N PHE A 183 9.85 17.03 -20.41
CA PHE A 183 8.85 18.07 -20.15
C PHE A 183 9.45 19.43 -19.84
N GLY A 184 10.75 19.52 -19.59
CA GLY A 184 11.47 20.79 -19.48
C GLY A 184 11.62 21.38 -20.87
N ALA A 185 11.27 22.66 -20.99
CA ALA A 185 11.48 23.45 -22.19
C ALA A 185 12.97 23.61 -22.50
#